data_AF-A0A843X8G2-F1
#
_entry.id   AF-A0A843X8G2-F1
#
_cell.length_a   1.000
_cell.length_b   1.000
_cell.length_c   1.000
_cell.angle_alpha   90.00
_cell.angle_beta   90.00
_cell.angle_gamma   90.00
#
_symmetry.space_group_name_H-M   'P 1'
#
loop_
_entity.id
_entity.type
_entity.pdbx_description
1 polymer ?
#
loop_
_entity_poly.entity_id
_entity_poly.type
_entity_poly.pdbx_seq_one_letter_code
_entity_poly.pdbx_strand_id
1 'polypeptide(L)'
;MAAQGYAEGQFVNRPPLFDGEDYNYWKTRMEFFLQGLDFQLWSIVEEGDLLVTNSKDKWTDEDKKKISLNSKAKSILCCALSKKEFNKISACKSTMEMWEKLRLTYEGTDKVKETRIDILVAQYERFQMLPGESISQMYSRFTDITNGLAGLGKTYEIGDMVRKIPTNLMDSKGYSYRRSQRFKEKVSWKAHWVFDDS
;
A
#
# COMPACT_ATOMS: atom_id res chain seq x y z
N MET A 1 6.81 2.30 -31.84
CA MET A 1 7.08 0.85 -31.82
C MET A 1 7.37 0.47 -30.38
N ALA A 2 6.55 -0.42 -29.82
CA ALA A 2 6.73 -0.98 -28.49
C ALA A 2 7.79 -2.09 -28.54
N ALA A 3 8.61 -2.18 -27.50
CA ALA A 3 9.34 -3.38 -27.11
C ALA A 3 9.21 -3.44 -25.57
N GLN A 4 8.24 -4.21 -25.08
CA GLN A 4 8.35 -5.62 -24.69
C GLN A 4 9.00 -5.80 -23.31
N GLY A 5 8.21 -6.45 -22.45
CA GLY A 5 8.43 -6.56 -21.01
C GLY A 5 9.72 -7.29 -20.64
N TYR A 6 10.29 -6.86 -19.52
CA TYR A 6 11.35 -7.57 -18.85
C TYR A 6 10.75 -8.58 -17.87
N ALA A 7 11.16 -9.83 -18.03
CA ALA A 7 10.81 -10.96 -17.17
C ALA A 7 11.26 -10.71 -15.71
N GLU A 8 10.42 -11.15 -14.77
CA GLU A 8 10.70 -11.11 -13.34
C GLU A 8 11.93 -11.95 -12.96
N GLY A 9 12.76 -11.35 -12.11
CA GLY A 9 14.04 -11.90 -11.64
C GLY A 9 15.07 -10.79 -11.43
N GLN A 10 14.79 -9.84 -10.52
CA GLN A 10 15.72 -8.74 -10.23
C GLN A 10 16.92 -9.22 -9.39
N PHE A 11 18.11 -8.70 -9.70
CA PHE A 11 19.33 -8.90 -8.94
C PHE A 11 19.10 -8.67 -7.43
N VAL A 12 19.32 -9.71 -6.61
CA VAL A 12 19.17 -9.69 -5.14
C VAL A 12 19.95 -8.60 -4.41
N ASN A 13 20.93 -7.96 -5.07
CA ASN A 13 21.83 -6.99 -4.45
C ASN A 13 21.53 -5.53 -4.81
N ARG A 14 20.57 -5.23 -5.70
CA ARG A 14 20.29 -3.85 -6.11
C ARG A 14 18.91 -3.40 -5.60
N PRO A 15 18.81 -2.21 -4.98
CA PRO A 15 17.50 -1.70 -4.57
C PRO A 15 16.57 -1.49 -5.77
N PRO A 16 15.25 -1.68 -5.58
CA PRO A 16 14.26 -1.41 -6.63
C PRO A 16 14.30 0.09 -6.97
N LEU A 17 14.38 0.39 -8.27
CA LEU A 17 14.43 1.77 -8.76
C LEU A 17 13.02 2.39 -8.74
N PHE A 18 12.93 3.62 -8.27
CA PHE A 18 11.74 4.46 -8.31
C PHE A 18 11.91 5.60 -9.30
N ASP A 19 11.04 5.64 -10.29
CA ASP A 19 10.97 6.67 -11.33
C ASP A 19 9.80 7.66 -11.12
N GLY A 20 8.98 7.43 -10.09
CA GLY A 20 7.80 8.22 -9.77
C GLY A 20 6.48 7.52 -10.09
N GLU A 21 6.50 6.32 -10.66
CA GLU A 21 5.30 5.52 -10.94
C GLU A 21 5.10 4.40 -9.91
N ASP A 22 3.83 4.06 -9.67
CA ASP A 22 3.37 2.98 -8.78
C ASP A 22 4.09 2.95 -7.41
N TYR A 23 4.02 4.07 -6.68
CA TYR A 23 4.69 4.24 -5.39
C TYR A 23 4.35 3.13 -4.39
N ASN A 24 3.10 2.65 -4.36
CA ASN A 24 2.70 1.58 -3.44
C ASN A 24 3.44 0.27 -3.76
N TYR A 25 3.53 -0.11 -5.04
CA TYR A 25 4.30 -1.27 -5.45
C TYR A 25 5.79 -1.11 -5.10
N TRP A 26 6.39 0.04 -5.45
CA TRP A 26 7.80 0.31 -5.13
C TRP A 26 8.07 0.30 -3.63
N LYS A 27 7.19 0.91 -2.83
CA LYS A 27 7.28 0.98 -1.37
C LYS A 27 7.34 -0.42 -0.76
N THR A 28 6.40 -1.29 -1.10
CA THR A 28 6.37 -2.67 -0.61
C THR A 28 7.64 -3.44 -1.02
N ARG A 29 8.11 -3.26 -2.26
CA ARG A 29 9.35 -3.88 -2.73
C ARG A 29 10.59 -3.36 -1.99
N MET A 30 10.63 -2.07 -1.69
CA MET A 30 11.72 -1.44 -0.94
C MET A 30 11.77 -1.93 0.50
N GLU A 31 10.62 -2.03 1.16
CA GLU A 31 10.49 -2.57 2.51
C GLU A 31 11.07 -3.99 2.59
N PHE A 32 10.61 -4.90 1.71
CA PHE A 32 11.12 -6.27 1.66
C PHE A 32 12.61 -6.32 1.33
N PHE A 33 13.10 -5.44 0.45
CA PHE A 33 14.53 -5.38 0.12
C PHE A 33 15.39 -4.98 1.33
N LEU A 34 14.98 -3.96 2.09
CA LEU A 34 15.69 -3.51 3.28
C LEU A 34 15.67 -4.57 4.39
N GLN A 35 14.50 -5.14 4.68
CA GLN A 35 14.33 -6.21 5.66
C GLN A 35 15.16 -7.45 5.30
N GLY A 36 15.22 -7.79 4.01
CA GLY A 36 16.03 -8.91 3.51
C GLY A 36 17.55 -8.69 3.63
N LEU A 37 18.02 -7.44 3.69
CA LEU A 37 19.44 -7.12 3.88
C LEU A 37 19.86 -7.08 5.35
N ASP A 38 19.05 -6.44 6.20
CA ASP A 38 19.20 -6.36 7.64
C ASP A 38 17.91 -5.74 8.21
N PHE A 39 17.26 -6.41 9.16
CA PHE A 39 15.99 -5.96 9.73
C PHE A 39 16.05 -4.54 10.32
N GLN A 40 17.22 -4.09 10.79
CA GLN A 40 17.37 -2.74 11.36
C GLN A 40 17.29 -1.64 10.30
N LEU A 41 17.53 -1.95 9.03
CA LEU A 41 17.50 -0.95 7.97
C LEU A 41 16.11 -0.37 7.75
N TRP A 42 15.06 -1.20 7.84
CA TRP A 42 13.69 -0.72 7.75
C TRP A 42 13.33 0.16 8.95
N SER A 43 13.66 -0.27 10.17
CA SER A 43 13.45 0.56 11.38
C SER A 43 14.15 1.91 11.27
N ILE A 44 15.35 2.00 10.69
CA ILE A 44 16.03 3.29 10.47
C ILE A 44 15.25 4.20 9.51
N VAL A 45 14.65 3.61 8.47
CA VAL A 45 13.86 4.33 7.47
C VAL A 45 12.54 4.84 8.07
N GLU A 46 11.90 4.05 8.93
CA GLU A 46 10.58 4.37 9.50
C GLU A 46 10.65 5.19 10.80
N GLU A 47 11.56 4.82 11.71
CA GLU A 47 11.64 5.35 13.08
C GLU A 47 12.80 6.35 13.27
N GLY A 48 13.80 6.32 12.36
CA GLY A 48 14.94 7.23 12.37
C GLY A 48 16.28 6.60 12.74
N ASP A 49 17.33 7.41 12.63
CA ASP A 49 18.71 6.98 12.80
C ASP A 49 18.98 6.39 14.21
N LEU A 50 19.75 5.30 14.25
CA LEU A 50 20.25 4.73 15.50
C LEU A 50 21.19 5.72 16.17
N LEU A 51 20.84 6.19 17.38
CA LEU A 51 21.61 7.19 18.10
C LEU A 51 22.92 6.63 18.67
N VAL A 52 23.98 7.42 18.54
CA VAL A 52 25.28 7.22 19.20
C VAL A 52 25.57 8.47 20.04
N THR A 53 25.59 8.32 21.36
CA THR A 53 25.76 9.42 22.32
C THR A 53 27.21 9.63 22.76
N ASN A 54 28.07 8.64 22.51
CA ASN A 54 29.49 8.71 22.85
C ASN A 54 30.25 9.63 21.89
N SER A 55 31.28 10.28 22.41
CA SER A 55 32.24 11.03 21.58
C SER A 55 33.03 10.08 20.68
N LYS A 56 33.47 10.55 19.52
CA LYS A 56 34.10 9.71 18.47
C LYS A 56 35.33 8.95 18.95
N ASP A 57 36.06 9.51 19.91
CA ASP A 57 37.20 8.90 20.61
C ASP A 57 36.83 7.71 21.50
N LYS A 58 35.55 7.53 21.84
CA LYS A 58 35.03 6.47 22.72
C LYS A 58 34.09 5.49 22.02
N TRP A 59 33.97 5.55 20.70
CA TRP A 59 33.06 4.67 19.96
C TRP A 59 33.49 3.21 20.07
N THR A 60 32.57 2.39 20.57
CA THR A 60 32.69 0.95 20.52
C THR A 60 32.46 0.44 19.09
N ASP A 61 32.71 -0.85 18.86
CA ASP A 61 32.42 -1.44 17.55
C ASP A 61 30.91 -1.50 17.27
N GLU A 62 30.07 -1.58 18.31
CA GLU A 62 28.62 -1.44 18.20
C GLU A 62 28.20 -0.04 17.76
N ASP A 63 28.83 1.02 18.30
CA ASP A 63 28.57 2.40 17.88
C ASP A 63 28.92 2.62 16.40
N LYS A 64 30.07 2.10 15.95
CA LYS A 64 30.46 2.13 14.53
C LYS A 64 29.47 1.36 13.66
N LYS A 65 28.98 0.20 14.14
CA LYS A 65 27.97 -0.60 13.43
C LYS A 65 26.67 0.19 13.23
N LYS A 66 26.18 0.89 14.26
CA LYS A 66 24.98 1.76 14.16
C LYS A 66 25.16 2.85 13.11
N ILE A 67 26.28 3.57 13.14
CA ILE A 67 26.59 4.63 12.18
C ILE A 67 26.69 4.06 10.75
N SER A 68 27.29 2.89 10.60
CA SER A 68 27.36 2.18 9.33
C SER A 68 25.98 1.80 8.81
N LEU A 69 25.06 1.35 9.68
CA LEU A 69 23.69 1.02 9.31
C LEU A 69 22.90 2.27 8.89
N ASN A 70 23.00 3.37 9.63
CA ASN A 70 22.37 4.65 9.27
C ASN A 70 22.84 5.12 7.88
N SER A 71 24.17 5.05 7.64
CA SER A 71 24.77 5.41 6.36
C SER A 71 24.34 4.47 5.23
N LYS A 72 24.21 3.16 5.52
CA LYS A 72 23.77 2.15 4.56
C LYS A 72 22.31 2.36 4.16
N ALA A 73 21.41 2.60 5.12
CA ALA A 73 20.00 2.89 4.84
C ALA A 73 19.85 4.12 3.94
N LYS A 74 20.56 5.21 4.27
CA LYS A 74 20.59 6.42 3.45
C LYS A 74 21.08 6.16 2.03
N SER A 75 22.20 5.44 1.90
CA SER A 75 22.78 5.11 0.60
C SER A 75 21.83 4.27 -0.25
N ILE A 76 21.19 3.26 0.34
CA ILE A 76 20.22 2.41 -0.36
C ILE A 76 19.06 3.25 -0.88
N LEU A 77 18.47 4.09 -0.03
CA LEU A 77 17.35 4.94 -0.42
C LEU A 77 17.76 5.92 -1.53
N CYS A 78 18.92 6.56 -1.46
CA CYS A 78 19.39 7.45 -2.53
C CYS A 78 19.65 6.70 -3.86
N CYS A 79 20.21 5.50 -3.81
CA CYS A 79 20.47 4.67 -5.01
C CYS A 79 19.20 4.09 -5.63
N ALA A 80 18.13 4.01 -4.84
CA ALA A 80 16.82 3.54 -5.28
C ALA A 80 16.02 4.57 -6.05
N LEU A 81 16.47 5.82 -6.15
CA LEU A 81 15.70 6.89 -6.77
C LEU A 81 16.28 7.27 -8.12
N SER A 82 15.40 7.53 -9.09
CA SER A 82 15.79 8.26 -10.28
C SER A 82 16.25 9.67 -9.92
N LYS A 83 17.03 10.32 -10.79
CA LYS A 83 17.51 11.68 -10.58
C LYS A 83 16.39 12.68 -10.27
N LYS A 84 15.26 12.55 -10.96
CA LYS A 84 14.06 13.38 -10.77
C LYS A 84 13.52 13.26 -9.35
N GLU A 85 13.44 12.02 -8.84
CA GLU A 85 12.90 11.73 -7.51
C GLU A 85 13.88 12.07 -6.39
N PHE A 86 15.17 11.79 -6.59
CA PHE A 86 16.22 12.20 -5.67
C PHE A 86 16.24 13.72 -5.43
N ASN A 87 16.06 14.53 -6.48
CA ASN A 87 16.04 15.99 -6.35
C ASN A 87 14.93 16.50 -5.42
N LYS A 88 13.85 15.73 -5.20
CA LYS A 88 12.78 16.12 -4.26
C LYS A 88 13.23 15.98 -2.80
N ILE A 89 14.12 15.02 -2.51
CA ILE A 89 14.58 14.69 -1.16
C ILE A 89 16.01 15.16 -0.87
N SER A 90 16.69 15.80 -1.83
CA SER A 90 18.12 16.12 -1.73
C SER A 90 18.49 17.07 -0.58
N ALA A 91 17.52 17.84 -0.08
CA ALA A 91 17.71 18.75 1.06
C ALA A 91 17.49 18.06 2.43
N CYS A 92 16.96 16.84 2.45
CA CYS A 92 16.66 16.10 3.67
C CYS A 92 17.95 15.59 4.35
N LYS A 93 17.99 15.64 5.67
CA LYS A 93 19.20 15.35 6.45
C LYS A 93 19.26 13.88 6.88
N SER A 94 18.14 13.31 7.31
CA SER A 94 18.04 11.91 7.76
C SER A 94 17.34 11.04 6.72
N THR A 95 17.56 9.73 6.82
CA THR A 95 16.87 8.74 5.97
C THR A 95 15.36 8.76 6.18
N MET A 96 14.93 8.91 7.44
CA MET A 96 13.50 9.05 7.79
C MET A 96 12.86 10.30 7.16
N GLU A 97 13.54 11.44 7.16
CA GLU A 97 13.01 12.65 6.52
C GLU A 97 12.86 12.48 5.01
N MET A 98 13.83 11.81 4.37
CA MET A 98 13.76 11.45 2.95
C MET A 98 12.55 10.55 2.66
N TRP A 99 12.37 9.51 3.48
CA TRP A 99 11.26 8.56 3.36
C TRP A 99 9.90 9.24 3.56
N GLU A 100 9.78 10.04 4.62
CA GLU A 100 8.54 10.75 4.93
C GLU A 100 8.16 11.72 3.82
N LYS A 101 9.14 12.42 3.25
CA LYS A 101 8.89 13.32 2.13
C LYS A 101 8.40 12.58 0.88
N LEU A 102 8.94 11.40 0.58
CA LEU A 102 8.41 10.54 -0.50
C LEU A 102 6.99 10.10 -0.18
N ARG A 103 6.73 9.61 1.03
CA ARG A 103 5.41 9.19 1.49
C ARG A 103 4.38 10.31 1.32
N LEU A 104 4.68 11.51 1.82
CA LEU A 104 3.81 12.68 1.71
C LEU A 104 3.59 13.13 0.26
N THR A 105 4.61 13.01 -0.59
CA THR A 105 4.52 13.39 -2.01
C THR A 105 3.61 12.45 -2.79
N TYR A 106 3.62 11.16 -2.48
CA TYR A 106 2.98 10.12 -3.30
C TYR A 106 1.72 9.53 -2.70
N GLU A 107 1.65 9.38 -1.39
CA GLU A 107 0.44 8.95 -0.68
C GLU A 107 -0.44 10.14 -0.25
N GLY A 108 0.11 11.36 -0.33
CA GLY A 108 -0.51 12.57 0.23
C GLY A 108 -0.31 12.67 1.73
N THR A 109 -0.89 13.71 2.34
CA THR A 109 -0.92 13.85 3.80
C THR A 109 -1.99 12.93 4.40
N ASP A 110 -1.86 12.60 5.69
CA ASP A 110 -2.90 11.87 6.42
C ASP A 110 -4.27 12.56 6.30
N LYS A 111 -4.29 13.90 6.24
CA LYS A 111 -5.50 14.68 6.01
C LYS A 111 -6.16 14.40 4.64
N VAL A 112 -5.36 14.19 3.58
CA VAL A 112 -5.88 13.81 2.26
C VAL A 112 -6.39 12.37 2.28
N LYS A 113 -5.70 11.46 2.98
CA LYS A 113 -6.17 10.09 3.20
C LYS A 113 -7.49 10.06 3.98
N GLU A 114 -7.58 10.79 5.08
CA GLU A 114 -8.80 10.95 5.89
C GLU A 114 -9.94 11.53 5.04
N THR A 115 -9.69 12.62 4.30
CA THR A 115 -10.69 13.20 3.39
C THR A 115 -11.18 12.19 2.35
N ARG A 116 -10.27 11.37 1.80
CA ARG A 116 -10.63 10.31 0.85
C ARG A 116 -11.42 9.18 1.51
N ILE A 117 -11.05 8.79 2.73
CA ILE A 117 -11.82 7.85 3.55
C ILE A 117 -13.22 8.42 3.78
N ASP A 118 -13.36 9.68 4.21
CA ASP A 118 -14.65 10.32 4.48
C ASP A 118 -15.55 10.37 3.24
N ILE A 119 -14.98 10.71 2.07
CA ILE A 119 -15.71 10.69 0.80
C ILE A 119 -16.18 9.27 0.47
N LEU A 120 -15.31 8.27 0.58
CA LEU A 120 -15.65 6.88 0.26
C LEU A 120 -16.65 6.30 1.27
N VAL A 121 -16.53 6.63 2.56
CA VAL A 121 -17.50 6.28 3.61
C VAL A 121 -18.84 6.91 3.29
N ALA A 122 -18.88 8.20 2.94
CA ALA A 122 -20.13 8.86 2.56
C ALA A 122 -20.76 8.24 1.29
N GLN A 123 -19.95 7.85 0.30
CA GLN A 123 -20.41 7.12 -0.89
C GLN A 123 -20.95 5.74 -0.53
N TYR A 124 -20.27 5.01 0.36
CA TYR A 124 -20.70 3.71 0.86
C TYR A 124 -22.02 3.81 1.64
N GLU A 125 -22.12 4.75 2.58
CA GLU A 125 -23.31 4.98 3.40
C GLU A 125 -24.51 5.45 2.56
N ARG A 126 -24.29 6.19 1.49
CA ARG A 126 -25.34 6.64 0.56
C ARG A 126 -25.51 5.70 -0.64
N PHE A 127 -24.80 4.57 -0.66
CA PHE A 127 -24.80 3.68 -1.82
C PHE A 127 -26.21 3.14 -2.08
N GLN A 128 -26.68 3.37 -3.30
CA GLN A 128 -27.94 2.86 -3.82
C GLN A 128 -27.76 2.50 -5.30
N MET A 129 -28.60 1.59 -5.77
CA MET A 129 -28.69 1.28 -7.20
C MET A 129 -29.37 2.43 -7.92
N LEU A 130 -28.79 2.86 -9.05
CA LEU A 130 -29.31 3.99 -9.81
C LEU A 130 -30.44 3.54 -10.77
N PRO A 131 -31.38 4.42 -11.12
CA PRO A 131 -32.40 4.12 -12.13
C PRO A 131 -31.75 3.76 -13.48
N GLY A 132 -32.14 2.63 -14.07
CA GLY A 132 -31.61 2.17 -15.37
C GLY A 132 -30.21 1.56 -15.33
N GLU A 133 -29.60 1.45 -14.14
CA GLU A 133 -28.32 0.79 -13.97
C GLU A 133 -28.46 -0.74 -14.01
N SER A 134 -27.51 -1.44 -14.64
CA SER A 134 -27.46 -2.90 -14.58
C SER A 134 -26.85 -3.39 -13.25
N ILE A 135 -27.20 -4.61 -12.84
CA ILE A 135 -26.63 -5.25 -11.64
C ILE A 135 -25.09 -5.31 -11.71
N SER A 136 -24.53 -5.55 -12.89
CA SER A 136 -23.07 -5.61 -13.08
C SER A 136 -22.41 -4.24 -12.87
N GLN A 137 -23.03 -3.17 -13.34
CA GLN A 137 -22.53 -1.79 -13.15
C GLN A 137 -22.62 -1.39 -11.68
N MET A 138 -23.74 -1.69 -11.02
CA MET A 138 -23.92 -1.46 -9.59
C MET A 138 -22.84 -2.19 -8.79
N TYR A 139 -22.62 -3.48 -9.09
CA TYR A 139 -21.61 -4.28 -8.41
C TYR A 139 -20.19 -3.75 -8.62
N SER A 140 -19.87 -3.29 -9.83
CA SER A 140 -18.56 -2.66 -10.11
C SER A 140 -18.36 -1.43 -9.21
N ARG A 141 -19.31 -0.49 -9.18
CA ARG A 141 -19.21 0.70 -8.33
C ARG A 141 -19.07 0.36 -6.85
N PHE A 142 -19.85 -0.61 -6.39
CA PHE A 142 -19.77 -1.08 -5.01
C PHE A 142 -18.38 -1.63 -4.68
N THR A 143 -17.84 -2.47 -5.58
CA THR A 143 -16.51 -3.06 -5.47
C THR A 143 -15.42 -1.99 -5.47
N ASP A 144 -15.54 -0.98 -6.32
CA ASP A 144 -14.58 0.13 -6.40
C ASP A 144 -14.54 0.92 -5.09
N ILE A 145 -15.70 1.19 -4.48
CA ILE A 145 -15.81 1.87 -3.18
C ILE A 145 -15.20 1.01 -2.08
N THR A 146 -15.57 -0.28 -1.98
CA THR A 146 -15.06 -1.17 -0.93
C THR A 146 -13.57 -1.43 -1.05
N ASN A 147 -13.04 -1.57 -2.27
CA ASN A 147 -11.61 -1.74 -2.51
C ASN A 147 -10.84 -0.46 -2.20
N GLY A 148 -11.39 0.70 -2.53
CA GLY A 148 -10.81 2.00 -2.18
C GLY A 148 -10.70 2.19 -0.67
N LEU A 149 -11.71 1.78 0.09
CA LEU A 149 -11.71 1.80 1.56
C LEU A 149 -10.71 0.79 2.14
N ALA A 150 -10.70 -0.44 1.64
CA ALA A 150 -9.76 -1.47 2.07
C ALA A 150 -8.30 -1.07 1.82
N GLY A 151 -8.00 -0.48 0.65
CA GLY A 151 -6.67 0.04 0.32
C GLY A 151 -6.21 1.22 1.19
N LEU A 152 -7.12 1.84 1.96
CA LEU A 152 -6.85 2.89 2.92
C LEU A 152 -6.94 2.40 4.38
N GLY A 153 -7.05 1.08 4.60
CA GLY A 153 -7.09 0.47 5.92
C GLY A 153 -8.46 0.44 6.59
N LYS A 154 -9.55 0.77 5.88
CA LYS A 154 -10.92 0.71 6.40
C LYS A 154 -11.70 -0.41 5.73
N THR A 155 -11.89 -1.52 6.42
CA THR A 155 -12.62 -2.69 5.91
C THR A 155 -14.02 -2.79 6.52
N TYR A 156 -14.97 -3.33 5.76
CA TYR A 156 -16.31 -3.67 6.24
C TYR A 156 -16.47 -5.19 6.23
N GLU A 157 -17.26 -5.73 7.16
CA GLU A 157 -17.57 -7.15 7.12
C GLU A 157 -18.50 -7.47 5.94
N ILE A 158 -18.36 -8.68 5.39
CA ILE A 158 -19.19 -9.17 4.28
C ILE A 158 -20.69 -9.07 4.62
N GLY A 159 -21.06 -9.32 5.88
CA GLY A 159 -22.44 -9.20 6.36
C GLY A 159 -23.02 -7.80 6.18
N ASP A 160 -22.24 -6.76 6.48
CA ASP A 160 -22.67 -5.37 6.36
C ASP A 160 -22.68 -4.90 4.91
N MET A 161 -21.72 -5.37 4.11
CA MET A 161 -21.70 -5.14 2.67
C MET A 161 -22.96 -5.72 1.99
N VAL A 162 -23.33 -6.95 2.33
CA VAL A 162 -24.51 -7.64 1.77
C VAL A 162 -25.81 -6.94 2.15
N ARG A 163 -25.93 -6.42 3.39
CA ARG A 163 -27.08 -5.61 3.82
C ARG A 163 -27.22 -4.30 3.04
N LYS A 164 -26.12 -3.78 2.50
CA LYS A 164 -26.11 -2.53 1.73
C LYS A 164 -26.57 -2.70 0.28
N ILE A 165 -26.61 -3.94 -0.22
CA ILE A 165 -27.13 -4.25 -1.55
C ILE A 165 -28.67 -4.17 -1.51
N PRO A 166 -29.32 -3.33 -2.33
CA PRO A 166 -30.77 -3.13 -2.27
C PRO A 166 -31.55 -4.46 -2.45
N THR A 167 -32.40 -4.77 -1.48
CA THR A 167 -33.22 -6.00 -1.37
C THR A 167 -34.21 -6.18 -2.53
N ASN A 168 -34.48 -5.14 -3.33
CA ASN A 168 -35.35 -5.20 -4.51
C ASN A 168 -34.82 -6.15 -5.61
N LEU A 169 -33.55 -6.59 -5.52
CA LEU A 169 -32.99 -7.66 -6.36
C LEU A 169 -33.40 -9.07 -5.94
N MET A 170 -34.01 -9.24 -4.75
CA MET A 170 -34.46 -10.55 -4.25
C MET A 170 -35.90 -10.89 -4.64
N ASP A 171 -36.73 -9.90 -5.02
CA ASP A 171 -38.16 -10.11 -5.30
C ASP A 171 -38.57 -10.08 -6.78
N SER A 172 -37.71 -9.68 -7.71
CA SER A 172 -38.07 -9.73 -9.14
C SER A 172 -37.78 -11.12 -9.74
N LYS A 173 -38.74 -12.03 -9.53
CA LYS A 173 -38.96 -13.30 -10.26
C LYS A 173 -37.75 -14.24 -10.35
N GLY A 174 -37.59 -15.11 -9.35
CA GLY A 174 -37.13 -16.51 -9.49
C GLY A 174 -35.74 -16.82 -10.07
N TYR A 175 -35.00 -15.84 -10.58
CA TYR A 175 -33.75 -16.04 -11.33
C TYR A 175 -32.48 -15.82 -10.49
N SER A 176 -32.60 -15.43 -9.22
CA SER A 176 -31.47 -14.94 -8.41
C SER A 176 -30.96 -15.91 -7.34
N TYR A 177 -31.68 -16.98 -6.97
CA TYR A 177 -31.22 -17.85 -5.86
C TYR A 177 -29.91 -18.60 -6.18
N ARG A 178 -29.79 -19.21 -7.38
CA ARG A 178 -28.56 -19.93 -7.78
C ARG A 178 -27.36 -19.00 -8.01
N ARG A 179 -27.61 -17.75 -8.42
CA ARG A 179 -26.53 -16.76 -8.64
C ARG A 179 -26.14 -16.04 -7.35
N SER A 180 -27.07 -15.89 -6.41
CA SER A 180 -26.84 -15.47 -5.02
C SER A 180 -26.04 -16.53 -4.24
N GLN A 181 -26.28 -17.83 -4.46
CA GLN A 181 -25.41 -18.88 -3.92
C GLN A 181 -24.01 -18.83 -4.54
N ARG A 182 -23.89 -18.66 -5.87
CA ARG A 182 -22.57 -18.40 -6.50
C ARG A 182 -21.92 -17.09 -6.06
N PHE A 183 -22.70 -16.09 -5.64
CA PHE A 183 -22.21 -14.82 -5.10
C PHE A 183 -21.65 -15.01 -3.69
N LYS A 184 -22.39 -15.73 -2.83
CA LYS A 184 -21.92 -16.16 -1.50
C LYS A 184 -20.70 -17.08 -1.60
N GLU A 185 -20.69 -18.02 -2.54
CA GLU A 185 -19.53 -18.87 -2.83
C GLU A 185 -18.35 -18.04 -3.33
N LYS A 186 -18.49 -17.18 -4.35
CA LYS A 186 -17.36 -16.39 -4.88
C LYS A 186 -16.78 -15.40 -3.86
N VAL A 187 -17.62 -14.84 -2.99
CA VAL A 187 -17.16 -14.00 -1.88
C VAL A 187 -16.48 -14.85 -0.80
N SER A 188 -17.00 -16.04 -0.50
CA SER A 188 -16.42 -16.99 0.46
C SER A 188 -15.07 -17.58 -0.01
N TRP A 189 -14.97 -18.00 -1.28
CA TRP A 189 -13.75 -18.52 -1.88
C TRP A 189 -12.65 -17.45 -1.97
N LYS A 190 -12.99 -16.18 -2.22
CA LYS A 190 -11.99 -15.08 -2.18
C LYS A 190 -11.50 -14.76 -0.77
N ALA A 191 -12.32 -14.98 0.26
CA ALA A 191 -11.90 -14.82 1.65
C ALA A 191 -11.00 -15.98 2.12
N HIS A 192 -11.19 -17.19 1.60
CA HIS A 192 -10.40 -18.37 1.98
C HIS A 192 -8.93 -18.30 1.53
N TRP A 193 -8.60 -17.63 0.43
CA TRP A 193 -7.21 -17.45 -0.03
C TRP A 193 -6.42 -16.38 0.74
N VAL A 194 -7.06 -15.61 1.63
CA VAL A 194 -6.36 -14.59 2.46
C VAL A 194 -5.91 -15.19 3.81
N PHE A 195 -6.35 -16.40 4.16
CA PHE A 195 -6.12 -17.01 5.48
C PHE A 195 -5.40 -18.37 5.45
N ASP A 196 -4.94 -18.85 4.30
CA ASP A 196 -4.30 -20.18 4.19
C ASP A 196 -2.92 -20.13 3.52
N ASP A 197 -2.16 -19.06 3.80
CA ASP A 197 -0.69 -19.02 3.65
C ASP A 197 -0.10 -18.35 4.91
N SER A 198 -0.21 -19.04 6.05
CA SER A 198 0.56 -18.80 7.28
C SER A 198 0.90 -20.11 7.97
#